data_AF-A0AAU7LYR4-F1
#
_entry.id   AF-A0AAU7LYR4-F1
#
_cell.length_a   1.000
_cell.length_b   1.000
_cell.length_c   1.000
_cell.angle_alpha   90.00
_cell.angle_beta   90.00
_cell.angle_gamma   90.00
#
_symmetry.space_group_name_H-M   'P 1'
#
loop_
_entity.id
_entity.type
_entity.pdbx_description
1 polymer ?
#
loop_
_entity_poly.entity_id
_entity_poly.type
_entity_poly.pdbx_seq_one_letter_code
_entity_poly.pdbx_strand_id
1 'polypeptide(L)'
;MAALEASGSLQVCFAPRQGNARRCEAFEVIINCTGLDVLARVSSNPFLSALMDKGWLTPDACGIGFAVDEHCRALTAKGTKQRAVRVIGPPTAGTFGDPLGAMFTRSDVHCCAIYRIVP
;
A
#
# COMPACT_ATOMS: atom_id res chain seq x y z
N MET A 1 12.79 -2.62 7.80
CA MET A 1 14.15 -2.74 7.23
C MET A 1 14.72 -1.33 7.18
N ALA A 2 15.95 -1.13 7.65
CA ALA A 2 16.63 0.16 7.54
C ALA A 2 17.87 -0.05 6.67
N ALA A 3 18.07 0.83 5.69
CA ALA A 3 19.25 0.84 4.83
C ALA A 3 19.97 2.18 5.02
N LEU A 4 21.28 2.14 5.21
CA LEU A 4 22.17 3.30 5.18
C LEU A 4 23.17 3.13 4.05
N GLU A 5 23.50 4.21 3.35
CA GLU A 5 24.57 4.20 2.35
C GLU A 5 25.94 4.29 3.05
N ALA A 6 26.81 3.33 2.77
CA ALA A 6 28.20 3.32 3.19
C ALA A 6 29.08 3.08 1.95
N SER A 7 29.68 4.15 1.43
CA SER A 7 30.70 4.14 0.36
C SER A 7 30.51 3.03 -0.69
N GLY A 8 29.52 3.21 -1.58
CA GLY A 8 29.25 2.30 -2.69
C GLY A 8 28.44 1.03 -2.36
N SER A 9 28.14 0.77 -1.09
CA SER A 9 27.31 -0.35 -0.65
C SER A 9 26.20 0.11 0.31
N LEU A 10 25.06 -0.58 0.29
CA LEU A 10 23.93 -0.37 1.20
C LEU A 10 24.00 -1.37 2.34
N GLN A 11 24.12 -0.88 3.57
CA GLN A 11 24.08 -1.72 4.76
C GLN A 11 22.63 -1.97 5.16
N VAL A 12 22.19 -3.24 5.16
CA VAL A 12 20.82 -3.65 5.49
C VAL A 12 20.81 -4.42 6.80
N CYS A 13 20.03 -3.94 7.76
CA CYS A 13 19.78 -4.66 9.00
C CYS A 13 18.36 -5.25 9.04
N PHE A 14 18.26 -6.56 9.30
CA PHE A 14 17.00 -7.30 9.41
C PHE A 14 17.01 -8.26 10.60
N ALA A 15 15.83 -8.53 11.16
CA ALA A 15 15.65 -9.51 12.23
C ALA A 15 14.98 -10.76 11.63
N PRO A 16 15.64 -11.92 11.60
CA PRO A 16 15.01 -13.17 11.16
C PRO A 16 13.79 -13.50 12.02
N ARG A 17 12.75 -14.13 11.42
CA ARG A 17 11.56 -14.54 12.18
C ARG A 17 11.88 -15.57 13.27
N GLN A 18 12.90 -16.39 13.06
CA GLN A 18 13.44 -17.32 14.05
C GLN A 18 14.89 -16.93 14.35
N GLY A 19 15.16 -16.60 15.62
CA GLY A 19 16.46 -16.11 16.09
C GLY A 19 16.40 -14.65 16.54
N ASN A 20 16.91 -14.36 17.73
CA ASN A 20 16.78 -13.05 18.37
C ASN A 20 17.85 -12.03 17.92
N ALA A 21 18.80 -12.45 17.09
CA ALA A 21 19.90 -11.59 16.66
C ALA A 21 19.55 -10.87 15.35
N ARG A 22 19.58 -9.53 15.38
CA ARG A 22 19.60 -8.71 14.16
C ARG A 22 20.84 -9.07 13.34
N ARG A 23 20.65 -9.26 12.03
CA ARG A 23 21.73 -9.44 11.05
C ARG A 23 21.87 -8.15 10.26
N CYS A 24 23.12 -7.75 10.02
CA CYS A 24 23.43 -6.60 9.19
C CYS A 24 24.41 -7.06 8.10
N GLU A 25 24.02 -6.88 6.84
CA GLU A 25 24.77 -7.34 5.66
C GLU A 25 24.85 -6.19 4.63
N ALA A 26 25.94 -6.15 3.85
CA ALA A 26 26.16 -5.12 2.84
C ALA A 26 25.77 -5.64 1.44
N PHE A 27 25.03 -4.83 0.69
CA PHE A 27 24.56 -5.16 -0.66
C PHE A 27 24.85 -4.02 -1.63
N GLU A 28 25.15 -4.33 -2.89
CA GLU A 28 25.34 -3.33 -3.95
C GLU A 28 24.00 -2.82 -4.48
N VAL A 29 22.97 -3.68 -4.51
CA VAL A 29 21.64 -3.36 -5.02
C VAL A 29 20.58 -3.94 -4.08
N ILE A 30 19.55 -3.14 -3.79
CA ILE A 30 18.36 -3.56 -3.05
C ILE A 30 17.14 -3.34 -3.93
N ILE A 31 16.33 -4.39 -4.11
CA ILE A 31 15.02 -4.29 -4.75
C ILE A 31 13.95 -4.42 -3.66
N ASN A 32 13.16 -3.36 -3.48
CA ASN A 32 12.08 -3.39 -2.52
C ASN A 32 10.87 -4.15 -3.09
N CYS A 33 10.66 -5.37 -2.62
CA CYS A 33 9.54 -6.23 -2.99
C CYS A 33 8.52 -6.41 -1.85
N THR A 34 8.42 -5.48 -0.89
CA THR A 34 7.50 -5.62 0.27
C THR A 34 6.02 -5.47 -0.06
N GLY A 35 5.66 -5.40 -1.35
CA GLY A 35 4.27 -5.30 -1.81
C GLY A 35 3.70 -3.89 -1.68
N LEU A 36 2.37 -3.81 -1.68
CA LEU A 36 1.63 -2.57 -1.56
C LEU A 36 1.61 -2.11 -0.10
N ASP A 37 2.23 -0.97 0.19
CA ASP A 37 2.07 -0.26 1.47
C ASP A 37 1.17 0.97 1.25
N VAL A 38 -0.07 0.88 1.72
CA VAL A 38 -1.06 1.96 1.57
C VAL A 38 -0.67 3.19 2.36
N LEU A 39 -0.14 3.01 3.57
CA LEU A 39 0.20 4.13 4.43
C LEU A 39 1.41 4.88 3.87
N ALA A 40 2.41 4.18 3.33
CA ALA A 40 3.53 4.80 2.63
C ALA A 40 3.11 5.49 1.31
N ARG A 41 2.11 4.95 0.60
CA ARG A 41 1.56 5.57 -0.62
C ARG A 41 0.68 6.79 -0.33
N VAL A 42 -0.05 6.78 0.79
CA VAL A 42 -0.84 7.93 1.25
C VAL A 42 0.08 9.08 1.62
N SER A 43 1.13 8.82 2.40
CA SER A 43 2.06 9.86 2.85
C SER A 43 2.87 10.49 1.71
N SER A 44 3.09 9.75 0.62
CA SER A 44 3.78 10.24 -0.58
C SER A 44 2.85 10.89 -1.62
N ASN A 45 1.53 10.79 -1.47
CA ASN A 45 0.56 11.35 -2.41
C ASN A 45 -0.39 12.35 -1.71
N PRO A 46 -0.22 13.67 -1.93
CA PRO A 46 -1.03 14.71 -1.30
C PRO A 46 -2.54 14.56 -1.52
N PHE A 47 -2.96 14.00 -2.67
CA PHE A 47 -4.38 13.76 -2.95
C PHE A 47 -4.95 12.64 -2.05
N LEU A 48 -4.19 11.57 -1.85
CA LEU A 48 -4.59 10.47 -0.97
C LEU A 48 -4.60 10.91 0.49
N SER A 49 -3.60 11.69 0.92
CA SER A 49 -3.59 12.30 2.25
C SER A 49 -4.86 13.14 2.47
N ALA A 50 -5.20 14.03 1.54
CA ALA A 50 -6.38 14.88 1.67
C ALA A 50 -7.71 14.09 1.72
N LEU A 51 -7.80 12.96 1.01
CA LEU A 51 -8.97 12.09 1.07
C LEU A 51 -9.05 11.34 2.40
N MET A 52 -7.93 10.90 2.96
CA MET A 52 -7.88 10.30 4.30
C MET A 52 -8.19 11.32 5.39
N ASP A 53 -7.65 12.53 5.31
CA ASP A 53 -7.91 13.61 6.27
C ASP A 53 -9.40 14.00 6.28
N LYS A 54 -10.07 13.94 5.12
CA LYS A 54 -11.51 14.14 4.99
C LYS A 54 -12.35 12.93 5.48
N GLY A 55 -11.72 11.82 5.83
CA GLY A 55 -12.39 10.57 6.20
C GLY A 55 -13.09 9.89 5.02
N TRP A 56 -12.68 10.17 3.79
CA TRP A 56 -13.26 9.60 2.56
C TRP A 56 -12.56 8.31 2.12
N LEU A 57 -11.35 8.07 2.62
CA LEU A 57 -10.62 6.82 2.50
C LEU A 57 -10.25 6.33 3.90
N THR A 58 -10.25 5.02 4.09
CA THR A 58 -9.78 4.38 5.31
C THR A 58 -9.03 3.11 4.92
N PRO A 59 -7.87 2.81 5.54
CA PRO A 59 -7.18 1.54 5.31
C PRO A 59 -8.10 0.36 5.62
N ASP A 60 -7.96 -0.73 4.87
CA ASP A 60 -8.67 -1.97 5.21
C ASP A 60 -8.07 -2.62 6.49
N ALA A 61 -8.76 -3.63 7.02
CA ALA A 61 -8.36 -4.29 8.26
C ALA A 61 -7.00 -5.01 8.19
N CYS A 62 -6.57 -5.46 7.01
CA CYS A 62 -5.28 -6.08 6.77
C CYS A 62 -4.16 -5.06 6.50
N GLY A 63 -4.48 -3.79 6.26
CA GLY A 63 -3.51 -2.73 5.99
C GLY A 63 -2.79 -2.84 4.63
N ILE A 64 -3.37 -3.57 3.68
CA ILE A 64 -2.81 -3.83 2.34
C ILE A 64 -3.40 -2.88 1.29
N GLY A 65 -4.62 -2.41 1.53
CA GLY A 65 -5.50 -1.64 0.65
C GLY A 65 -6.34 -0.59 1.42
N PHE A 66 -7.38 -0.11 0.75
CA PHE A 66 -8.46 0.68 1.34
C PHE A 66 -9.69 -0.18 1.55
N ALA A 67 -10.45 0.13 2.59
CA ALA A 67 -11.74 -0.49 2.83
C ALA A 67 -12.75 -0.06 1.76
N VAL A 68 -13.33 -1.03 1.05
CA VAL A 68 -14.36 -0.80 0.03
C VAL A 68 -15.55 -1.73 0.22
N ASP A 69 -16.69 -1.36 -0.36
CA ASP A 69 -17.83 -2.27 -0.53
C ASP A 69 -17.71 -3.11 -1.81
N GLU A 70 -18.67 -4.02 -2.01
CA GLU A 70 -18.79 -4.89 -3.19
C GLU A 70 -18.88 -4.15 -4.54
N HIS A 71 -19.13 -2.84 -4.51
CA HIS A 71 -19.20 -1.97 -5.69
C HIS A 71 -17.99 -1.03 -5.78
N CYS A 72 -16.90 -1.35 -5.07
CA CYS A 72 -15.66 -0.59 -5.03
C CYS A 72 -15.84 0.85 -4.49
N ARG A 73 -16.88 1.10 -3.69
CA ARG A 73 -17.09 2.41 -3.04
C ARG A 73 -16.26 2.46 -1.77
N ALA A 74 -15.51 3.55 -1.58
CA ALA A 74 -14.71 3.71 -0.38
C ALA A 74 -15.58 3.71 0.88
N LEU A 75 -15.09 3.08 1.93
CA LEU A 75 -15.73 3.08 3.24
C LEU A 75 -15.02 4.06 4.17
N THR A 76 -15.81 4.80 4.95
CA THR A 76 -15.28 5.57 6.08
C THR A 76 -14.92 4.64 7.23
N ALA A 77 -14.22 5.17 8.24
CA ALA A 77 -13.96 4.44 9.50
C ALA A 77 -15.24 3.97 10.24
N LYS A 78 -16.41 4.54 9.93
CA LYS A 78 -17.72 4.11 10.46
C LYS A 78 -18.44 3.11 9.55
N GLY A 79 -17.79 2.64 8.48
CA GLY A 79 -18.38 1.75 7.47
C GLY A 79 -19.37 2.44 6.53
N THR A 80 -19.42 3.78 6.50
CA THR A 80 -20.33 4.50 5.60
C THR A 80 -19.77 4.51 4.18
N LYS A 81 -20.61 4.17 3.20
CA LYS A 81 -20.24 4.14 1.77
C LYS A 81 -20.11 5.56 1.22
N GLN A 82 -18.96 5.89 0.63
CA GLN A 82 -18.75 7.15 -0.07
C GLN A 82 -19.37 7.11 -1.47
N ARG A 83 -20.23 8.08 -1.78
CA ARG A 83 -20.90 8.16 -3.08
C ARG A 83 -19.98 8.66 -4.19
N ALA A 84 -19.04 9.53 -3.82
CA ALA A 84 -18.19 10.24 -4.75
C ALA A 84 -16.83 9.56 -4.97
N VAL A 85 -16.47 8.51 -4.23
CA VAL A 85 -15.13 7.91 -4.29
C VAL A 85 -15.21 6.43 -4.60
N ARG A 86 -14.55 6.04 -5.69
CA ARG A 86 -14.34 4.62 -6.04
C ARG A 86 -12.87 4.28 -6.06
N VAL A 87 -12.53 3.12 -5.52
CA VAL A 87 -11.17 2.59 -5.46
C VAL A 87 -11.12 1.30 -6.25
N ILE A 88 -10.28 1.22 -7.27
CA ILE A 88 -10.22 0.09 -8.20
C ILE A 88 -8.78 -0.40 -8.33
N GLY A 89 -8.60 -1.73 -8.45
CA GLY A 89 -7.30 -2.36 -8.72
C GLY A 89 -6.54 -2.72 -7.45
N PRO A 90 -5.19 -2.73 -7.46
CA PRO A 90 -4.37 -3.17 -6.34
C PRO A 90 -4.74 -2.59 -4.95
N PRO A 91 -5.21 -1.32 -4.82
CA PRO A 91 -5.62 -0.79 -3.53
C PRO A 91 -6.87 -1.44 -2.93
N THR A 92 -7.58 -2.31 -3.63
CA THR A 92 -8.68 -3.09 -3.04
C THR A 92 -8.21 -4.45 -2.50
N ALA A 93 -6.91 -4.75 -2.59
CA ALA A 93 -6.38 -6.08 -2.28
C ALA A 93 -6.61 -6.52 -0.83
N GLY A 94 -6.65 -5.58 0.11
CA GLY A 94 -6.98 -5.90 1.50
C GLY A 94 -8.46 -6.24 1.73
N THR A 95 -9.37 -5.77 0.86
CA THR A 95 -10.80 -6.13 0.94
C THR A 95 -11.12 -7.41 0.16
N PHE A 96 -10.59 -7.55 -1.05
CA PHE A 96 -10.95 -8.65 -1.96
C PHE A 96 -9.92 -9.78 -2.04
N GLY A 97 -8.76 -9.66 -1.38
CA GLY A 97 -7.61 -10.50 -1.69
C GLY A 97 -6.94 -10.04 -2.99
N ASP A 98 -6.01 -10.82 -3.55
CA ASP A 98 -5.31 -10.44 -4.78
C ASP A 98 -6.31 -10.22 -5.94
N PRO A 99 -6.59 -8.97 -6.35
CA PRO A 99 -7.59 -8.70 -7.37
C PRO A 99 -7.10 -9.13 -8.76
N LEU A 100 -5.84 -9.57 -8.89
CA LEU A 100 -5.15 -9.89 -10.15
C LEU A 100 -4.36 -11.22 -10.10
N GLY A 101 -4.61 -12.07 -9.10
CA GLY A 101 -3.65 -13.07 -8.57
C GLY A 101 -3.13 -14.22 -9.44
N ALA A 102 -2.94 -14.05 -10.74
CA ALA A 102 -2.16 -14.99 -11.54
C ALA A 102 -1.34 -14.40 -12.70
N MET A 103 -1.55 -13.16 -13.17
CA MET A 103 -0.96 -12.77 -14.47
C MET A 103 0.02 -11.58 -14.50
N PHE A 104 0.03 -10.62 -13.56
CA PHE A 104 0.85 -9.41 -13.76
C PHE A 104 1.45 -8.75 -12.50
N THR A 105 2.31 -9.46 -11.76
CA THR A 105 3.05 -8.84 -10.64
C THR A 105 4.10 -7.78 -11.05
N ARG A 106 4.33 -7.58 -12.36
CA ARG A 106 5.37 -6.66 -12.86
C ARG A 106 4.87 -5.31 -13.38
N SER A 107 3.56 -5.13 -13.60
CA SER A 107 3.02 -3.92 -14.27
C SER A 107 2.17 -3.01 -13.37
N ASP A 108 1.65 -3.50 -12.24
CA ASP A 108 0.58 -2.80 -11.51
C ASP A 108 1.03 -1.84 -10.40
N VAL A 109 2.33 -1.59 -10.23
CA VAL A 109 2.81 -0.60 -9.26
C VAL A 109 2.38 0.83 -9.65
N HIS A 110 1.98 1.07 -10.90
CA HIS A 110 1.56 2.40 -11.38
C HIS A 110 0.04 2.60 -11.57
N CYS A 111 -0.78 1.54 -11.70
CA CYS A 111 -2.21 1.70 -11.99
C CYS A 111 -3.07 1.76 -10.72
N CYS A 112 -2.81 2.76 -9.87
CA CYS A 112 -3.78 3.18 -8.85
C CYS A 112 -4.80 4.11 -9.49
N ALA A 113 -6.06 3.67 -9.59
CA ALA A 113 -7.11 4.52 -10.10
C ALA A 113 -8.17 4.77 -9.01
N ILE A 114 -8.06 5.93 -8.37
CA ILE A 114 -9.06 6.43 -7.43
C ILE A 114 -9.80 7.55 -8.14
N TYR A 115 -11.08 7.30 -8.40
CA TYR A 115 -11.92 8.23 -9.14
C TYR A 115 -12.83 8.98 -8.19
N ARG A 116 -12.81 10.31 -8.30
CA ARG A 116 -13.85 11.15 -7.73
C ARG A 116 -14.96 11.34 -8.75
N ILE A 117 -16.14 10.81 -8.48
CA ILE A 117 -17.34 11.07 -9.28
C ILE A 117 -17.88 12.43 -8.86
N VAL A 118 -17.86 13.37 -9.80
CA VAL A 118 -18.52 14.67 -9.69
C VAL A 118 -19.86 14.55 -10.44
N PRO A 119 -21.00 14.90 -9.83
CA PRO A 119 -22.29 14.89 -10.52
C PRO A 119 -22.36 15.94 -11.64
#